data_AF-A0AA87MPV7-F1
#
_entry.id   AF-A0AA87MPV7-F1
#
_cell.length_a   1.000
_cell.length_b   1.000
_cell.length_c   1.000
_cell.angle_alpha   90.00
_cell.angle_beta   90.00
_cell.angle_gamma   90.00
#
_symmetry.space_group_name_H-M   'P 1'
#
loop_
_entity.id
_entity.type
_entity.pdbx_description
1 polymer ?
#
loop_
_entity_poly.entity_id
_entity_poly.type
_entity_poly.pdbx_seq_one_letter_code
_entity_poly.pdbx_strand_id
1 'polypeptide(L)'
;MATEWIQLSIFLFSISVFSPLFGLWLHKIFTSSEALKFEPLLYKLCGIDPKRNMDWKEYTISLLLFNLFGFILLFLILLFQNFLPFNPSNFAGLDIYLAFNTAVSFTTNTNWQAYSGESTLSYFSQSVGLTVQNFLSAATGFCVLLALSRGLSANSNAFALGNFWKDLIRGILYVLFPSAFALALTLVATGLVQTFSSYVTANTLEGAEQIIPLGPVASQIAIKQLGTNGGGFFGVNSAHPFENPTPLSNFFQMFSILILPGACVFLYGRMIGNLRHAWVIFSVMFTVFCIGVITVWFSESSYNPIFDSYGFWEGKEVRFGILNSAVWEVATTVASNGSVNSMHDSFSPIGGLIGMLNIQLGEVIFGGVGAGMYGMVLFILLTVFLSGIMVGRSPEYLGKKIDKVEIRMSILGILLPSTVILLFTAISVSLPDASSSLSNRGPHGLSEILYAFSSGAGNNGSAFAGLNVNTPYYNSTLGIAMLIGRFGVILPVLAIAGSTAVKKRSEVVSEGSFSTEGGIFYVLLLSVIVIVGALTFFPALTIGPILEHFLMLQGRTF
;
A
#
# COMPACT_ATOMS: atom_id res chain seq x y z
N MET A 1 15.89 24.64 -4.69
CA MET A 1 15.57 24.87 -3.27
C MET A 1 14.28 25.66 -3.05
N ALA A 2 14.19 26.99 -3.23
CA ALA A 2 12.98 27.75 -2.83
C ALA A 2 11.67 27.29 -3.52
N THR A 3 11.73 26.97 -4.81
CA THR A 3 10.60 26.46 -5.59
C THR A 3 10.16 25.05 -5.15
N GLU A 4 11.11 24.19 -4.76
CA GLU A 4 10.84 22.82 -4.31
C GLU A 4 10.15 22.81 -2.93
N TRP A 5 10.57 23.71 -2.03
CA TRP A 5 9.89 23.90 -0.75
C TRP A 5 8.46 24.43 -0.90
N ILE A 6 8.23 25.34 -1.85
CA ILE A 6 6.88 25.80 -2.18
C ILE A 6 6.03 24.63 -2.68
N GLN A 7 6.56 23.78 -3.58
CA GLN A 7 5.87 22.59 -4.05
C GLN A 7 5.54 21.63 -2.90
N LEU A 8 6.49 21.37 -1.99
CA LEU A 8 6.28 20.53 -0.82
C LEU A 8 5.18 21.12 0.07
N SER A 9 5.21 22.41 0.37
CA SER A 9 4.17 23.08 1.14
C SER A 9 2.79 22.97 0.48
N ILE A 10 2.70 23.15 -0.84
CA ILE A 10 1.46 22.97 -1.59
C ILE A 10 0.97 21.53 -1.51
N PHE A 11 1.86 20.55 -1.65
CA PHE A 11 1.54 19.13 -1.53
C PHE A 11 0.99 18.78 -0.14
N LEU A 12 1.72 19.14 0.92
CA LEU A 12 1.34 18.90 2.31
C LEU A 12 0.01 19.57 2.68
N PHE A 13 -0.17 20.82 2.23
CA PHE A 13 -1.43 21.56 2.40
C PHE A 13 -2.58 20.87 1.67
N SER A 14 -2.35 20.42 0.43
CA SER A 14 -3.36 19.72 -0.37
C SER A 14 -3.81 18.43 0.31
N ILE A 15 -2.90 17.61 0.81
CA ILE A 15 -3.26 16.38 1.54
C ILE A 15 -4.07 16.71 2.80
N SER A 16 -3.67 17.71 3.57
CA SER A 16 -4.36 18.11 4.80
C SER A 16 -5.78 18.65 4.56
N VAL A 17 -6.00 19.38 3.47
CA VAL A 17 -7.29 20.00 3.14
C VAL A 17 -8.21 19.03 2.39
N PHE A 18 -7.70 18.28 1.42
CA PHE A 18 -8.54 17.42 0.59
C PHE A 18 -8.90 16.09 1.25
N SER A 19 -8.07 15.55 2.15
CA SER A 19 -8.39 14.32 2.90
C SER A 19 -9.76 14.38 3.62
N PRO A 20 -10.11 15.41 4.41
CA PRO A 20 -11.42 15.48 5.06
C PRO A 20 -12.59 15.68 4.08
N LEU A 21 -12.35 16.34 2.94
CA LEU A 21 -13.36 16.55 1.89
C LEU A 21 -13.68 15.24 1.15
N PHE A 22 -12.64 14.52 0.74
CA PHE A 22 -12.79 13.19 0.15
C PHE A 22 -13.40 12.22 1.16
N GLY A 23 -13.01 12.27 2.44
CA GLY A 23 -13.62 11.44 3.49
C GLY A 23 -15.12 11.70 3.67
N LEU A 24 -15.58 12.95 3.53
CA LEU A 24 -17.01 13.29 3.49
C LEU A 24 -17.70 12.69 2.27
N TRP A 25 -17.06 12.76 1.10
CA TRP A 25 -17.59 12.19 -0.13
C TRP A 25 -17.72 10.67 -0.06
N LEU A 26 -16.66 9.97 0.38
CA LEU A 26 -16.69 8.53 0.63
C LEU A 26 -17.82 8.15 1.60
N HIS A 27 -17.94 8.89 2.72
CA HIS A 27 -18.99 8.64 3.71
C HIS A 27 -20.39 8.74 3.09
N LYS A 28 -20.66 9.77 2.26
CA LYS A 28 -21.95 9.92 1.56
C LYS A 28 -22.23 8.73 0.63
N ILE A 29 -21.24 8.26 -0.13
CA ILE A 29 -21.41 7.11 -1.05
C ILE A 29 -21.76 5.84 -0.26
N PHE A 30 -20.97 5.52 0.77
CA PHE A 30 -21.10 4.24 1.48
C PHE A 30 -22.25 4.20 2.48
N THR A 31 -22.78 5.35 2.93
CA THR A 31 -23.93 5.41 3.85
C THR A 31 -25.26 5.73 3.17
N SER A 32 -25.26 6.10 1.87
CA SER A 32 -26.49 6.36 1.13
C SER A 32 -27.45 5.16 1.17
N SER A 33 -28.70 5.40 1.55
CA SER A 33 -29.78 4.41 1.52
C SER A 33 -30.33 4.20 0.10
N GLU A 34 -30.20 5.19 -0.77
CA GLU A 34 -30.67 5.12 -2.15
C GLU A 34 -29.75 4.29 -3.03
N ALA A 35 -30.35 3.53 -3.95
CA ALA A 35 -29.62 2.83 -4.99
C ALA A 35 -29.18 3.85 -6.05
N LEU A 36 -27.88 3.93 -6.31
CA LEU A 36 -27.33 4.82 -7.33
C LEU A 36 -27.58 4.24 -8.74
N LYS A 37 -27.55 5.08 -9.79
CA LYS A 37 -28.11 4.78 -11.13
C LYS A 37 -27.90 3.36 -11.68
N PHE A 38 -26.69 2.81 -11.58
CA PHE A 38 -26.34 1.51 -12.18
C PHE A 38 -26.43 0.33 -11.20
N GLU A 39 -26.61 0.61 -9.90
CA GLU A 39 -26.66 -0.42 -8.86
C GLU A 39 -27.82 -1.42 -9.06
N PRO A 40 -29.09 -1.01 -9.31
CA PRO A 40 -30.19 -1.97 -9.41
C PRO A 40 -30.03 -2.98 -10.54
N LEU A 41 -29.43 -2.57 -11.67
CA LEU A 41 -29.18 -3.45 -12.80
C LEU A 41 -28.15 -4.52 -12.43
N LEU A 42 -27.03 -4.12 -11.84
CA LEU A 42 -25.98 -5.05 -11.42
C LEU A 42 -26.45 -5.98 -10.30
N TYR A 43 -27.19 -5.45 -9.33
CA TYR A 43 -27.78 -6.25 -8.28
C TYR A 43 -28.71 -7.32 -8.84
N LYS A 44 -29.55 -6.96 -9.83
CA LYS A 44 -30.44 -7.91 -10.50
C LYS A 44 -29.67 -8.97 -11.31
N LEU A 45 -28.65 -8.56 -12.08
CA LEU A 45 -27.86 -9.48 -12.91
C LEU A 45 -27.04 -10.47 -12.07
N CYS A 46 -26.50 -10.02 -10.95
CA CYS A 46 -25.67 -10.83 -10.06
C CYS A 46 -26.46 -11.51 -8.92
N GLY A 47 -27.78 -11.30 -8.83
CA GLY A 47 -28.60 -11.85 -7.75
C GLY A 47 -28.28 -11.31 -6.36
N ILE A 48 -27.77 -10.07 -6.26
CA ILE A 48 -27.42 -9.43 -4.99
C ILE A 48 -28.65 -8.75 -4.41
N ASP A 49 -29.03 -9.10 -3.18
CA ASP A 49 -29.97 -8.30 -2.39
C ASP A 49 -29.20 -7.24 -1.58
N PRO A 50 -29.25 -5.94 -1.95
CA PRO A 50 -28.51 -4.88 -1.26
C PRO A 50 -29.08 -4.52 0.11
N LYS A 51 -30.27 -5.03 0.47
CA LYS A 51 -30.89 -4.78 1.79
C LYS A 51 -30.52 -5.85 2.81
N ARG A 52 -30.06 -7.02 2.35
CA ARG A 52 -29.60 -8.10 3.22
C ARG A 52 -28.28 -7.71 3.86
N ASN A 53 -28.28 -7.61 5.19
CA ASN A 53 -27.06 -7.48 5.96
C ASN A 53 -26.44 -8.85 6.24
N MET A 54 -25.12 -8.86 6.37
CA MET A 54 -24.30 -10.04 6.64
C MET A 54 -23.73 -9.98 8.05
N ASP A 55 -23.57 -11.15 8.67
CA ASP A 55 -22.67 -11.28 9.83
C ASP A 55 -21.21 -11.28 9.36
N TRP A 56 -20.27 -11.29 10.32
CA TRP A 56 -18.85 -11.24 9.98
C TRP A 56 -18.34 -12.49 9.26
N LYS A 57 -18.96 -13.67 9.48
CA LYS A 57 -18.52 -14.91 8.82
C LYS A 57 -18.95 -14.89 7.36
N GLU A 58 -20.20 -14.55 7.09
CA GLU A 58 -20.72 -14.43 5.72
C GLU A 58 -19.97 -13.35 4.93
N TYR A 59 -19.70 -12.20 5.55
CA TYR A 59 -18.92 -11.13 4.93
C TYR A 59 -17.49 -11.62 4.60
N THR A 60 -16.84 -12.32 5.53
CA THR A 60 -15.49 -12.88 5.35
C THR A 60 -15.47 -13.91 4.22
N ILE A 61 -16.40 -14.86 4.20
CA ILE A 61 -16.47 -15.90 3.17
C ILE A 61 -16.70 -15.27 1.79
N SER A 62 -17.61 -14.29 1.69
CA SER A 62 -17.87 -13.58 0.43
C SER A 62 -16.61 -12.88 -0.09
N LEU A 63 -15.87 -12.21 0.80
CA LEU A 63 -14.62 -11.54 0.47
C LEU A 63 -13.53 -12.53 0.00
N LEU A 64 -13.34 -13.64 0.73
CA LEU A 64 -12.31 -14.62 0.40
C LEU A 64 -12.61 -15.32 -0.94
N LEU A 65 -13.85 -15.74 -1.16
CA LEU A 65 -14.24 -16.38 -2.42
C LEU A 65 -14.10 -15.43 -3.61
N PHE A 66 -14.46 -14.15 -3.43
CA PHE A 66 -14.30 -13.14 -4.46
C PHE A 66 -12.83 -12.95 -4.87
N ASN A 67 -11.94 -12.79 -3.89
CA ASN A 67 -10.52 -12.62 -4.15
C ASN A 67 -9.86 -13.90 -4.70
N LEU A 68 -10.27 -15.08 -4.23
CA LEU A 68 -9.81 -16.36 -4.78
C LEU A 68 -10.19 -16.52 -6.26
N PHE A 69 -11.43 -16.15 -6.63
CA PHE A 69 -11.85 -16.16 -8.02
C PHE A 69 -11.03 -15.19 -8.88
N GLY A 70 -10.80 -13.98 -8.37
CA GLY A 70 -9.94 -12.98 -9.01
C GLY A 70 -8.51 -13.51 -9.25
N PHE A 71 -7.92 -14.12 -8.23
CA PHE A 71 -6.60 -14.76 -8.32
C PHE A 71 -6.57 -15.85 -9.40
N ILE A 72 -7.53 -16.78 -9.38
CA ILE A 72 -7.57 -17.89 -10.36
C ILE A 72 -7.69 -17.33 -11.78
N LEU A 73 -8.57 -16.35 -11.99
CA LEU A 73 -8.76 -15.75 -13.31
C LEU A 73 -7.47 -15.07 -13.79
N LEU A 74 -6.82 -14.26 -12.96
CA LEU A 74 -5.56 -13.62 -13.33
C LEU A 74 -4.45 -14.64 -13.58
N PHE A 75 -4.32 -15.65 -12.73
CA PHE A 75 -3.33 -16.72 -12.89
C PHE A 75 -3.48 -17.44 -14.25
N LEU A 76 -4.72 -17.76 -14.64
CA LEU A 76 -4.99 -18.37 -15.95
C LEU A 76 -4.70 -17.42 -17.11
N ILE A 77 -5.04 -16.12 -16.98
CA ILE A 77 -4.72 -15.11 -17.99
C ILE A 77 -3.21 -15.06 -18.24
N LEU A 78 -2.40 -15.07 -17.18
CA LEU A 78 -0.94 -14.98 -17.27
C LEU A 78 -0.30 -16.25 -17.87
N LEU A 79 -0.78 -17.43 -17.48
CA LEU A 79 -0.31 -18.71 -18.03
C LEU A 79 -0.62 -18.84 -19.53
N PHE A 80 -1.81 -18.38 -19.94
CA PHE A 80 -2.31 -18.57 -21.30
C PHE A 80 -2.29 -17.28 -22.15
N GLN A 81 -1.50 -16.27 -21.76
CA GLN A 81 -1.53 -14.96 -22.44
C GLN A 81 -1.19 -15.02 -23.93
N ASN A 82 -0.45 -16.04 -24.35
CA ASN A 82 -0.10 -16.29 -25.74
C ASN A 82 -1.33 -16.66 -26.62
N PHE A 83 -2.43 -17.12 -26.02
CA PHE A 83 -3.67 -17.47 -26.72
C PHE A 83 -4.71 -16.34 -26.69
N LEU A 84 -4.45 -15.26 -25.95
CA LEU A 84 -5.38 -14.16 -25.74
C LEU A 84 -5.15 -13.04 -26.77
N PRO A 85 -6.18 -12.21 -27.08
CA PRO A 85 -6.03 -11.11 -28.02
C PRO A 85 -5.11 -10.01 -27.47
N PHE A 86 -4.83 -8.97 -28.26
CA PHE A 86 -4.01 -7.82 -27.86
C PHE A 86 -2.60 -8.20 -27.35
N ASN A 87 -1.94 -9.09 -28.09
CA ASN A 87 -0.55 -9.48 -27.88
C ASN A 87 0.30 -9.18 -29.14
N PRO A 88 0.53 -7.90 -29.49
CA PRO A 88 1.22 -7.53 -30.74
C PRO A 88 2.67 -8.04 -30.79
N SER A 89 3.30 -8.22 -29.63
CA SER A 89 4.68 -8.72 -29.51
C SER A 89 4.77 -10.25 -29.42
N ASN A 90 3.63 -10.97 -29.49
CA ASN A 90 3.54 -12.42 -29.39
C ASN A 90 4.25 -13.02 -28.16
N PHE A 91 4.13 -12.37 -27.00
CA PHE A 91 4.71 -12.88 -25.76
C PHE A 91 4.13 -14.24 -25.39
N ALA A 92 4.99 -15.15 -24.94
CA ALA A 92 4.62 -16.47 -24.47
C ALA A 92 3.87 -16.43 -23.13
N GLY A 93 3.21 -17.53 -22.76
CA GLY A 93 2.70 -17.72 -21.40
C GLY A 93 3.81 -17.59 -20.35
N LEU A 94 3.48 -17.07 -19.16
CA LEU A 94 4.45 -16.98 -18.06
C LEU A 94 4.82 -18.35 -17.52
N ASP A 95 6.03 -18.48 -17.00
CA ASP A 95 6.40 -19.60 -16.11
C ASP A 95 5.43 -19.67 -14.91
N ILE A 96 5.15 -20.89 -14.44
CA ILE A 96 4.13 -21.13 -13.41
C ILE A 96 4.43 -20.40 -12.09
N TYR A 97 5.70 -20.29 -11.70
CA TYR A 97 6.09 -19.61 -10.47
C TYR A 97 5.91 -18.10 -10.60
N LEU A 98 6.32 -17.53 -11.74
CA LEU A 98 6.15 -16.10 -12.02
C LEU A 98 4.66 -15.72 -12.18
N ALA A 99 3.87 -16.56 -12.85
CA ALA A 99 2.43 -16.39 -12.97
C ALA A 99 1.75 -16.43 -11.59
N PHE A 100 2.14 -17.38 -10.72
CA PHE A 100 1.63 -17.48 -9.36
C PHE A 100 1.96 -16.22 -8.56
N ASN A 101 3.24 -15.83 -8.55
CA ASN A 101 3.69 -14.65 -7.83
C ASN A 101 2.96 -13.39 -8.29
N THR A 102 2.89 -13.15 -9.59
CA THR A 102 2.23 -11.97 -10.17
C THR A 102 0.72 -11.98 -9.91
N ALA A 103 0.06 -13.13 -10.02
CA ALA A 103 -1.37 -13.22 -9.75
C ALA A 103 -1.70 -12.97 -8.27
N VAL A 104 -0.91 -13.54 -7.36
CA VAL A 104 -1.02 -13.24 -5.92
C VAL A 104 -0.80 -11.76 -5.68
N SER A 105 0.32 -11.24 -6.19
CA SER A 105 0.78 -9.87 -6.01
C SER A 105 -0.29 -8.82 -6.31
N PHE A 106 -0.98 -8.95 -7.43
CA PHE A 106 -2.07 -8.03 -7.80
C PHE A 106 -3.36 -8.29 -7.01
N THR A 107 -3.67 -9.55 -6.67
CA THR A 107 -4.84 -9.87 -5.83
C THR A 107 -4.67 -9.35 -4.40
N THR A 108 -3.42 -9.34 -3.89
CA THR A 108 -3.10 -8.87 -2.53
C THR A 108 -2.85 -7.36 -2.46
N ASN A 109 -3.11 -6.61 -3.55
CA ASN A 109 -2.89 -5.17 -3.63
C ASN A 109 -1.42 -4.77 -3.40
N THR A 110 -0.48 -5.66 -3.72
CA THR A 110 0.96 -5.46 -3.52
C THR A 110 1.64 -5.05 -4.82
N ASN A 111 1.29 -5.71 -5.91
CA ASN A 111 1.87 -5.50 -7.23
C ASN A 111 3.41 -5.51 -7.26
N TRP A 112 4.02 -6.34 -6.40
CA TRP A 112 5.38 -6.84 -6.57
C TRP A 112 5.63 -7.29 -8.02
N GLN A 113 6.78 -6.87 -8.57
CA GLN A 113 7.18 -7.16 -9.95
C GLN A 113 8.51 -7.91 -9.96
N ALA A 114 8.46 -9.21 -10.29
CA ALA A 114 9.64 -10.02 -10.61
C ALA A 114 9.87 -10.11 -12.13
N TYR A 115 9.39 -9.12 -12.87
CA TYR A 115 9.39 -9.08 -14.34
C TYR A 115 9.49 -7.64 -14.84
N SER A 116 9.90 -7.48 -16.09
CA SER A 116 9.75 -6.21 -16.80
C SER A 116 8.54 -6.27 -17.73
N GLY A 117 7.62 -5.30 -17.60
CA GLY A 117 6.31 -5.38 -18.23
C GLY A 117 6.36 -5.31 -19.76
N GLU A 118 7.27 -4.51 -20.32
CA GLU A 118 7.48 -4.36 -21.77
C GLU A 118 8.12 -5.56 -22.46
N SER A 119 8.69 -6.49 -21.71
CA SER A 119 9.31 -7.70 -22.28
C SER A 119 8.58 -8.98 -21.91
N THR A 120 7.63 -8.91 -20.96
CA THR A 120 7.01 -10.11 -20.36
C THR A 120 5.49 -10.16 -20.57
N LEU A 121 4.79 -9.03 -20.56
CA LEU A 121 3.32 -9.02 -20.50
C LEU A 121 2.66 -8.47 -21.76
N SER A 122 1.62 -9.17 -22.23
CA SER A 122 0.74 -8.68 -23.29
C SER A 122 -0.13 -7.50 -22.82
N TYR A 123 -0.69 -6.74 -23.78
CA TYR A 123 -1.62 -5.66 -23.44
C TYR A 123 -2.90 -6.20 -22.81
N PHE A 124 -3.33 -7.40 -23.17
CA PHE A 124 -4.48 -8.05 -22.52
C PHE A 124 -4.20 -8.37 -21.06
N SER A 125 -3.05 -8.97 -20.76
CA SER A 125 -2.63 -9.26 -19.39
C SER A 125 -2.61 -7.98 -18.53
N GLN A 126 -2.03 -6.90 -19.05
CA GLN A 126 -1.97 -5.58 -18.37
C GLN A 126 -3.37 -4.95 -18.19
N SER A 127 -4.20 -4.96 -19.24
CA SER A 127 -5.48 -4.22 -19.24
C SER A 127 -6.63 -4.98 -18.58
N VAL A 128 -6.78 -6.27 -18.88
CA VAL A 128 -7.92 -7.10 -18.45
C VAL A 128 -7.56 -7.92 -17.22
N GLY A 129 -6.28 -8.26 -17.04
CA GLY A 129 -5.80 -8.93 -15.83
C GLY A 129 -5.43 -7.95 -14.72
N LEU A 130 -4.27 -7.31 -14.89
CA LEU A 130 -3.62 -6.50 -13.85
C LEU A 130 -4.44 -5.25 -13.46
N THR A 131 -4.90 -4.48 -14.44
CA THR A 131 -5.70 -3.27 -14.18
C THR A 131 -7.03 -3.60 -13.51
N VAL A 132 -7.68 -4.71 -13.88
CA VAL A 132 -8.90 -5.16 -13.19
C VAL A 132 -8.60 -5.48 -11.72
N GLN A 133 -7.53 -6.24 -11.45
CA GLN A 133 -7.14 -6.52 -10.07
C GLN A 133 -6.86 -5.24 -9.28
N ASN A 134 -6.20 -4.24 -9.86
CA ASN A 134 -5.95 -2.95 -9.20
C ASN A 134 -7.23 -2.27 -8.67
N PHE A 135 -8.38 -2.47 -9.34
CA PHE A 135 -9.67 -1.99 -8.83
C PHE A 135 -10.22 -2.90 -7.74
N LEU A 136 -10.17 -4.21 -7.95
CA LEU A 136 -10.78 -5.21 -7.05
C LEU A 136 -10.06 -5.30 -5.70
N SER A 137 -8.74 -5.28 -5.71
CA SER A 137 -7.87 -5.35 -4.54
C SER A 137 -8.02 -4.10 -3.66
N ALA A 138 -8.07 -2.91 -4.28
CA ALA A 138 -8.30 -1.64 -3.59
C ALA A 138 -9.73 -1.56 -3.01
N ALA A 139 -10.74 -1.99 -3.79
CA ALA A 139 -12.13 -2.03 -3.32
C ALA A 139 -12.32 -3.03 -2.15
N THR A 140 -11.59 -4.14 -2.15
CA THR A 140 -11.56 -5.08 -1.02
C THR A 140 -11.06 -4.40 0.25
N GLY A 141 -10.02 -3.55 0.15
CA GLY A 141 -9.52 -2.75 1.28
C GLY A 141 -10.60 -1.83 1.88
N PHE A 142 -11.36 -1.13 1.03
CA PHE A 142 -12.52 -0.34 1.48
C PHE A 142 -13.56 -1.21 2.22
N CYS A 143 -13.92 -2.36 1.66
CA CYS A 143 -14.92 -3.26 2.24
C CYS A 143 -14.55 -3.66 3.68
N VAL A 144 -13.29 -4.03 3.92
CA VAL A 144 -12.81 -4.41 5.26
C VAL A 144 -12.89 -3.23 6.24
N LEU A 145 -12.45 -2.04 5.82
CA LEU A 145 -12.56 -0.84 6.66
C LEU A 145 -14.03 -0.50 6.98
N LEU A 146 -14.93 -0.60 6.01
CA LEU A 146 -16.35 -0.34 6.19
C LEU A 146 -16.98 -1.32 7.18
N ALA A 147 -16.69 -2.62 7.03
CA ALA A 147 -17.15 -3.67 7.94
C ALA A 147 -16.65 -3.43 9.37
N LEU A 148 -15.35 -3.13 9.53
CA LEU A 148 -14.76 -2.81 10.83
C LEU A 148 -15.40 -1.58 11.47
N SER A 149 -15.54 -0.49 10.70
CA SER A 149 -16.13 0.77 11.18
C SER A 149 -17.57 0.55 11.64
N ARG A 150 -18.37 -0.19 10.86
CA ARG A 150 -19.75 -0.53 11.24
C ARG A 150 -19.81 -1.43 12.47
N GLY A 151 -18.92 -2.43 12.56
CA GLY A 151 -18.83 -3.31 13.73
C GLY A 151 -18.51 -2.54 15.01
N LEU A 152 -17.56 -1.60 14.95
CA LEU A 152 -17.22 -0.72 16.06
C LEU A 152 -18.37 0.24 16.43
N SER A 153 -19.09 0.78 15.46
CA SER A 153 -20.22 1.69 15.69
C SER A 153 -21.52 1.02 16.14
N ALA A 154 -21.69 -0.27 15.84
CA ALA A 154 -22.93 -0.98 16.13
C ALA A 154 -23.25 -1.03 17.63
N ASN A 155 -24.53 -1.15 17.99
CA ASN A 155 -24.93 -1.36 19.36
C ASN A 155 -25.73 -2.67 19.46
N SER A 156 -25.05 -3.76 19.84
CA SER A 156 -25.66 -5.10 20.00
C SER A 156 -26.36 -5.64 18.75
N ASN A 157 -25.71 -5.59 17.59
CA ASN A 157 -26.25 -6.11 16.33
C ASN A 157 -25.21 -6.92 15.56
N ALA A 158 -25.38 -8.24 15.53
CA ALA A 158 -24.48 -9.17 14.82
C ALA A 158 -24.44 -8.97 13.30
N PHE A 159 -25.52 -8.41 12.72
CA PHE A 159 -25.66 -8.16 11.29
C PHE A 159 -25.39 -6.69 10.93
N ALA A 160 -24.56 -5.99 11.71
CA ALA A 160 -24.30 -4.57 11.48
C ALA A 160 -23.28 -4.30 10.37
N LEU A 161 -22.54 -5.30 9.90
CA LEU A 161 -21.40 -5.11 8.99
C LEU A 161 -21.81 -4.67 7.57
N GLY A 162 -23.10 -4.77 7.24
CA GLY A 162 -23.63 -4.39 5.93
C GLY A 162 -23.54 -5.54 4.94
N ASN A 163 -23.24 -5.23 3.67
CA ASN A 163 -23.23 -6.21 2.59
C ASN A 163 -21.98 -6.03 1.74
N PHE A 164 -21.14 -7.06 1.68
CA PHE A 164 -19.86 -7.04 0.97
C PHE A 164 -20.02 -6.63 -0.50
N TRP A 165 -20.98 -7.21 -1.20
CA TRP A 165 -21.20 -6.96 -2.63
C TRP A 165 -21.65 -5.53 -2.90
N LYS A 166 -22.49 -4.97 -2.03
CA LYS A 166 -22.92 -3.57 -2.10
C LYS A 166 -21.73 -2.63 -1.92
N ASP A 167 -20.89 -2.87 -0.90
CA ASP A 167 -19.71 -2.06 -0.61
C ASP A 167 -18.70 -2.12 -1.77
N LEU A 168 -18.46 -3.32 -2.30
CA LEU A 168 -17.55 -3.56 -3.42
C LEU A 168 -17.99 -2.80 -4.67
N ILE A 169 -19.26 -2.95 -5.08
CA ILE A 169 -19.81 -2.27 -6.26
C ILE A 169 -19.72 -0.75 -6.10
N ARG A 170 -19.98 -0.24 -4.88
CA ARG A 170 -19.90 1.20 -4.60
C ARG A 170 -18.47 1.74 -4.66
N GLY A 171 -17.53 1.02 -4.05
CA GLY A 171 -16.12 1.37 -4.08
C GLY A 171 -15.59 1.41 -5.51
N ILE A 172 -15.97 0.45 -6.35
CA ILE A 172 -15.52 0.41 -7.75
C ILE A 172 -16.19 1.53 -8.56
N LEU A 173 -17.52 1.57 -8.64
CA LEU A 173 -18.21 2.40 -9.63
C LEU A 173 -18.35 3.87 -9.26
N TYR A 174 -18.37 4.20 -7.97
CA TYR A 174 -18.63 5.55 -7.51
C TYR A 174 -17.44 6.21 -6.85
N VAL A 175 -16.39 5.45 -6.53
CA VAL A 175 -15.14 5.98 -5.98
C VAL A 175 -14.00 5.78 -6.98
N LEU A 176 -13.55 4.54 -7.16
CA LEU A 176 -12.31 4.26 -7.88
C LEU A 176 -12.41 4.58 -9.38
N PHE A 177 -13.45 4.08 -10.07
CA PHE A 177 -13.61 4.27 -11.50
C PHE A 177 -13.69 5.75 -11.92
N PRO A 178 -14.56 6.59 -11.35
CA PRO A 178 -14.64 8.01 -11.75
C PRO A 178 -13.36 8.77 -11.40
N SER A 179 -12.74 8.51 -10.25
CA SER A 179 -11.48 9.15 -9.86
C SER A 179 -10.33 8.72 -10.77
N ALA A 180 -10.19 7.43 -11.06
CA ALA A 180 -9.16 6.90 -11.95
C ALA A 180 -9.36 7.37 -13.39
N PHE A 181 -10.60 7.45 -13.87
CA PHE A 181 -10.88 7.97 -15.20
C PHE A 181 -10.47 9.46 -15.33
N ALA A 182 -10.86 10.30 -14.35
CA ALA A 182 -10.47 11.71 -14.34
C ALA A 182 -8.94 11.89 -14.24
N LEU A 183 -8.28 11.10 -13.40
CA LEU A 183 -6.82 11.11 -13.28
C LEU A 183 -6.16 10.62 -14.56
N ALA A 184 -6.63 9.54 -15.19
CA ALA A 184 -6.07 9.04 -16.45
C ALA A 184 -6.12 10.09 -17.56
N LEU A 185 -7.24 10.81 -17.71
CA LEU A 185 -7.34 11.92 -18.67
C LEU A 185 -6.35 13.05 -18.37
N THR A 186 -6.23 13.42 -17.10
CA THR A 186 -5.26 14.43 -16.65
C THR A 186 -3.83 13.98 -16.96
N LEU A 187 -3.52 12.71 -16.71
CA LEU A 187 -2.22 12.12 -16.97
C LEU A 187 -1.91 12.07 -18.47
N VAL A 188 -2.85 11.64 -19.32
CA VAL A 188 -2.70 11.71 -20.79
C VAL A 188 -2.43 13.14 -21.26
N ALA A 189 -3.15 14.13 -20.70
CA ALA A 189 -2.95 15.54 -21.03
C ALA A 189 -1.55 16.06 -20.64
N THR A 190 -0.88 15.41 -19.68
CA THR A 190 0.51 15.71 -19.29
C THR A 190 1.57 14.88 -20.02
N GLY A 191 1.16 14.01 -20.95
CA GLY A 191 2.05 13.27 -21.85
C GLY A 191 2.17 11.77 -21.60
N LEU A 192 1.36 11.18 -20.70
CA LEU A 192 1.35 9.72 -20.54
C LEU A 192 0.77 9.02 -21.77
N VAL A 193 1.31 7.84 -22.08
CA VAL A 193 0.87 7.04 -23.23
C VAL A 193 -0.47 6.35 -22.92
N GLN A 194 -1.38 6.31 -23.89
CA GLN A 194 -2.59 5.49 -23.84
C GLN A 194 -2.97 5.05 -25.26
N THR A 195 -2.52 3.87 -25.68
CA THR A 195 -2.73 3.35 -27.04
C THR A 195 -2.74 1.81 -27.06
N PHE A 196 -3.33 1.21 -28.11
CA PHE A 196 -3.20 -0.22 -28.40
C PHE A 196 -2.34 -0.51 -29.63
N SER A 197 -1.57 0.49 -30.10
CA SER A 197 -0.62 0.32 -31.20
C SER A 197 0.51 -0.66 -30.83
N SER A 198 1.05 -1.34 -31.83
CA SER A 198 2.28 -2.14 -31.69
C SER A 198 3.46 -1.26 -31.27
N TYR A 199 4.54 -1.90 -30.84
CA TYR A 199 5.80 -1.20 -30.54
C TYR A 199 6.32 -0.49 -31.79
N VAL A 200 6.93 0.67 -31.57
CA VAL A 200 7.44 1.52 -32.66
C VAL A 200 8.95 1.38 -32.72
N THR A 201 9.47 1.06 -33.90
CA THR A 201 10.91 1.12 -34.16
C THR A 201 11.28 2.52 -34.62
N ALA A 202 12.12 3.21 -33.84
CA ALA A 202 12.65 4.52 -34.15
C ALA A 202 14.11 4.42 -34.58
N ASN A 203 14.49 5.13 -35.64
CA ASN A 203 15.88 5.33 -36.02
C ASN A 203 16.40 6.55 -35.26
N THR A 204 17.40 6.36 -34.41
CA THR A 204 18.01 7.45 -33.64
C THR A 204 18.82 8.37 -34.56
N LEU A 205 19.14 9.56 -34.07
CA LEU A 205 19.97 10.52 -34.81
C LEU A 205 21.38 9.99 -35.09
N GLU A 206 21.85 9.03 -34.28
CA GLU A 206 23.14 8.34 -34.45
C GLU A 206 23.05 7.13 -35.38
N GLY A 207 21.85 6.80 -35.89
CA GLY A 207 21.60 5.71 -36.83
C GLY A 207 21.37 4.34 -36.17
N ALA A 208 21.21 4.27 -34.85
CA ALA A 208 20.83 3.03 -34.16
C ALA A 208 19.30 2.82 -34.22
N GLU A 209 18.87 1.56 -34.21
CA GLU A 209 17.45 1.23 -34.04
C GLU A 209 17.10 1.16 -32.55
N GLN A 210 15.99 1.78 -32.18
CA GLN A 210 15.42 1.72 -30.84
C GLN A 210 13.97 1.24 -30.90
N ILE A 211 13.63 0.23 -30.11
CA ILE A 211 12.25 -0.23 -29.95
C ILE A 211 11.61 0.57 -28.80
N ILE A 212 10.50 1.24 -29.10
CA ILE A 212 9.74 2.04 -28.16
C ILE A 212 8.50 1.24 -27.74
N PRO A 213 8.44 0.77 -26.48
CA PRO A 213 7.29 0.03 -26.01
C PRO A 213 6.11 0.96 -25.79
N LEU A 214 4.93 0.55 -26.26
CA LEU A 214 3.67 1.29 -26.13
C LEU A 214 2.63 0.45 -25.40
N GLY A 215 1.47 1.04 -25.12
CA GLY A 215 0.36 0.33 -24.49
C GLY A 215 -0.66 1.25 -23.81
N PRO A 216 -1.70 0.66 -23.21
CA PRO A 216 -2.75 1.41 -22.49
C PRO A 216 -2.28 1.84 -21.08
N VAL A 217 -1.19 2.59 -21.03
CA VAL A 217 -0.44 2.89 -19.80
C VAL A 217 -1.24 3.78 -18.84
N ALA A 218 -1.70 4.95 -19.27
CA ALA A 218 -2.31 5.96 -18.39
C ALA A 218 -3.50 5.44 -17.56
N SER A 219 -4.32 4.56 -18.14
CA SER A 219 -5.46 3.93 -17.47
C SER A 219 -5.03 3.05 -16.29
N GLN A 220 -3.95 2.29 -16.45
CA GLN A 220 -3.37 1.47 -15.39
C GLN A 220 -2.67 2.33 -14.35
N ILE A 221 -1.92 3.37 -14.77
CA ILE A 221 -1.21 4.28 -13.85
C ILE A 221 -2.18 5.04 -12.95
N ALA A 222 -3.31 5.48 -13.48
CA ALA A 222 -4.28 6.20 -12.66
C ALA A 222 -4.81 5.35 -11.49
N ILE A 223 -5.24 4.11 -11.76
CA ILE A 223 -5.72 3.22 -10.69
C ILE A 223 -4.58 2.68 -9.83
N LYS A 224 -3.38 2.45 -10.38
CA LYS A 224 -2.24 1.97 -9.57
C LYS A 224 -1.92 2.99 -8.47
N GLN A 225 -2.00 4.28 -8.77
CA GLN A 225 -1.72 5.33 -7.78
C GLN A 225 -2.87 5.52 -6.80
N LEU A 226 -4.09 5.71 -7.30
CA LEU A 226 -5.26 5.95 -6.44
C LEU A 226 -5.60 4.77 -5.53
N GLY A 227 -5.53 3.55 -6.07
CA GLY A 227 -5.82 2.33 -5.32
C GLY A 227 -4.66 1.83 -4.45
N THR A 228 -3.57 2.60 -4.36
CA THR A 228 -2.32 2.22 -3.68
C THR A 228 -1.87 0.81 -4.05
N ASN A 229 -1.74 0.55 -5.35
CA ASN A 229 -1.35 -0.75 -5.88
C ASN A 229 0.11 -0.79 -6.32
N GLY A 230 0.59 0.25 -7.02
CA GLY A 230 2.01 0.42 -7.35
C GLY A 230 2.55 -0.25 -8.60
N GLY A 231 1.88 -1.28 -9.12
CA GLY A 231 2.40 -2.07 -10.25
C GLY A 231 2.56 -1.24 -11.53
N GLY A 232 3.82 -1.09 -11.97
CA GLY A 232 4.18 -0.39 -13.20
C GLY A 232 3.72 -1.13 -14.44
N PHE A 233 3.49 -0.37 -15.51
CA PHE A 233 3.32 -0.96 -16.83
C PHE A 233 4.67 -1.43 -17.38
N PHE A 234 5.74 -0.68 -17.08
CA PHE A 234 7.12 -0.96 -17.45
C PHE A 234 7.96 -1.42 -16.25
N GLY A 235 9.12 -2.04 -16.50
CA GLY A 235 10.02 -2.54 -15.46
C GLY A 235 10.54 -1.47 -14.50
N VAL A 236 10.84 -0.27 -15.01
CA VAL A 236 11.30 0.88 -14.18
C VAL A 236 10.16 1.73 -13.62
N ASN A 237 8.91 1.24 -13.73
CA ASN A 237 7.74 1.78 -13.04
C ASN A 237 7.56 3.31 -13.25
N SER A 238 7.30 4.06 -12.18
CA SER A 238 7.05 5.50 -12.22
C SER A 238 8.30 6.36 -12.52
N ALA A 239 9.47 5.75 -12.71
CA ALA A 239 10.61 6.43 -13.30
C ALA A 239 10.46 6.48 -14.84
N HIS A 240 9.71 5.57 -15.46
CA HIS A 240 9.59 5.51 -16.91
C HIS A 240 8.95 6.79 -17.49
N PRO A 241 9.51 7.42 -18.54
CA PRO A 241 8.94 8.63 -19.16
C PRO A 241 7.49 8.48 -19.64
N PHE A 242 7.06 7.28 -20.06
CA PHE A 242 5.67 7.04 -20.45
C PHE A 242 4.70 6.81 -19.28
N GLU A 243 5.20 6.61 -18.06
CA GLU A 243 4.38 6.56 -16.84
C GLU A 243 4.39 7.87 -16.08
N ASN A 244 5.48 8.65 -16.17
CA ASN A 244 5.64 9.90 -15.44
C ASN A 244 6.55 10.89 -16.22
N PRO A 245 6.02 11.54 -17.27
CA PRO A 245 6.78 12.34 -18.20
C PRO A 245 7.25 13.69 -17.62
N THR A 246 6.50 14.28 -16.68
CA THR A 246 6.70 15.66 -16.25
C THR A 246 6.68 15.84 -14.72
N PRO A 247 7.28 16.91 -14.18
CA PRO A 247 7.10 17.26 -12.76
C PRO A 247 5.63 17.42 -12.36
N LEU A 248 4.78 17.88 -13.29
CA LEU A 248 3.35 18.05 -13.06
C LEU A 248 2.62 16.71 -12.96
N SER A 249 2.91 15.75 -13.85
CA SER A 249 2.39 14.38 -13.70
C SER A 249 2.85 13.74 -12.40
N ASN A 250 4.10 14.00 -12.00
CA ASN A 250 4.66 13.50 -10.74
C ASN A 250 3.88 14.04 -9.53
N PHE A 251 3.55 15.33 -9.52
CA PHE A 251 2.73 15.93 -8.47
C PHE A 251 1.34 15.29 -8.37
N PHE A 252 0.65 15.10 -9.50
CA PHE A 252 -0.67 14.46 -9.51
C PHE A 252 -0.62 13.00 -9.04
N GLN A 253 0.42 12.26 -9.41
CA GLN A 253 0.61 10.89 -8.93
C GLN A 253 0.91 10.84 -7.44
N MET A 254 1.84 11.65 -6.91
CA MET A 254 2.10 11.74 -5.46
C MET A 254 0.84 12.10 -4.67
N PHE A 255 0.05 13.06 -5.17
CA PHE A 255 -1.23 13.41 -4.55
C PHE A 255 -2.19 12.21 -4.53
N SER A 256 -2.24 11.46 -5.62
CA SER A 256 -3.11 10.30 -5.78
C SER A 256 -2.74 9.13 -4.86
N ILE A 257 -1.46 8.96 -4.53
CA ILE A 257 -0.98 7.95 -3.57
C ILE A 257 -1.62 8.16 -2.19
N LEU A 258 -1.66 9.41 -1.68
CA LEU A 258 -2.07 9.69 -0.30
C LEU A 258 -3.51 10.14 -0.12
N ILE A 259 -4.18 10.62 -1.17
CA ILE A 259 -5.51 11.25 -1.01
C ILE A 259 -6.59 10.27 -0.53
N LEU A 260 -6.65 9.05 -1.06
CA LEU A 260 -7.64 8.06 -0.63
C LEU A 260 -7.30 7.43 0.73
N PRO A 261 -6.04 7.07 1.04
CA PRO A 261 -5.63 6.71 2.39
C PRO A 261 -5.97 7.78 3.44
N GLY A 262 -5.64 9.05 3.17
CA GLY A 262 -6.00 10.17 4.05
C GLY A 262 -7.51 10.33 4.20
N ALA A 263 -8.26 10.16 3.12
CA ALA A 263 -9.72 10.18 3.15
C ALA A 263 -10.33 9.03 3.97
N CYS A 264 -9.69 7.85 4.00
CA CYS A 264 -10.13 6.71 4.81
C CYS A 264 -10.14 7.03 6.31
N VAL A 265 -9.20 7.85 6.80
CA VAL A 265 -9.17 8.31 8.20
C VAL A 265 -10.42 9.10 8.55
N PHE A 266 -10.85 9.99 7.65
CA PHE A 266 -12.04 10.81 7.86
C PHE A 266 -13.34 10.06 7.55
N LEU A 267 -13.32 9.09 6.63
CA LEU A 267 -14.42 8.13 6.46
C LEU A 267 -14.65 7.37 7.77
N TYR A 268 -13.60 6.78 8.33
CA TYR A 268 -13.62 6.09 9.62
C TYR A 268 -14.20 6.99 10.71
N GLY A 269 -13.64 8.19 10.89
CA GLY A 269 -14.09 9.19 11.86
C GLY A 269 -15.58 9.51 11.77
N ARG A 270 -16.12 9.63 10.56
CA ARG A 270 -17.55 9.89 10.34
C ARG A 270 -18.40 8.68 10.66
N MET A 271 -17.95 7.48 10.29
CA MET A 271 -18.68 6.24 10.57
C MET A 271 -18.75 5.91 12.07
N ILE A 272 -17.72 6.26 12.84
CA ILE A 272 -17.72 6.14 14.31
C ILE A 272 -18.34 7.35 15.02
N GLY A 273 -18.71 8.39 14.27
CA GLY A 273 -19.31 9.61 14.81
C GLY A 273 -18.34 10.50 15.60
N ASN A 274 -17.02 10.35 15.41
CA ASN A 274 -15.99 11.12 16.11
C ASN A 274 -14.93 11.66 15.15
N LEU A 275 -15.15 12.88 14.65
CA LEU A 275 -14.21 13.58 13.76
C LEU A 275 -12.95 14.10 14.48
N ARG A 276 -13.02 14.39 15.78
CA ARG A 276 -11.85 14.84 16.55
C ARG A 276 -10.82 13.73 16.66
N HIS A 277 -11.30 12.52 16.94
CA HIS A 277 -10.45 11.34 16.94
C HIS A 277 -9.79 11.09 15.57
N ALA A 278 -10.52 11.29 14.47
CA ALA A 278 -9.94 11.21 13.13
C ALA A 278 -8.82 12.22 12.89
N TRP A 279 -8.97 13.46 13.37
CA TRP A 279 -7.89 14.45 13.31
C TRP A 279 -6.67 14.05 14.14
N VAL A 280 -6.87 13.43 15.31
CA VAL A 280 -5.75 12.91 16.11
C VAL A 280 -5.00 11.82 15.36
N ILE A 281 -5.72 10.85 14.79
CA ILE A 281 -5.13 9.76 13.98
C ILE A 281 -4.38 10.33 12.78
N PHE A 282 -5.03 11.22 12.01
CA PHE A 282 -4.43 11.87 10.86
C PHE A 282 -3.16 12.63 11.24
N SER A 283 -3.17 13.34 12.37
CA SER A 283 -2.00 14.08 12.85
C SER A 283 -0.84 13.15 13.19
N VAL A 284 -1.10 11.98 13.81
CA VAL A 284 -0.04 10.98 14.08
C VAL A 284 0.58 10.50 12.77
N MET A 285 -0.26 10.09 11.80
CA MET A 285 0.22 9.63 10.49
C MET A 285 1.00 10.73 9.76
N PHE A 286 0.48 11.95 9.75
CA PHE A 286 1.07 13.09 9.06
C PHE A 286 2.41 13.52 9.67
N THR A 287 2.55 13.45 10.99
CA THR A 287 3.84 13.74 11.65
C THR A 287 4.91 12.73 11.26
N VAL A 288 4.60 11.42 11.30
CA VAL A 288 5.57 10.38 10.91
C VAL A 288 5.96 10.55 9.43
N PHE A 289 5.00 10.83 8.56
CA PHE A 289 5.25 11.13 7.15
C PHE A 289 6.21 12.33 6.96
N CYS A 290 5.93 13.46 7.61
CA CYS A 290 6.77 14.66 7.51
C CYS A 290 8.19 14.44 8.04
N ILE A 291 8.34 13.72 9.16
CA ILE A 291 9.66 13.35 9.70
C ILE A 291 10.40 12.48 8.69
N GLY A 292 9.75 11.46 8.12
CA GLY A 292 10.33 10.61 7.10
C GLY A 292 10.83 11.40 5.89
N VAL A 293 10.00 12.29 5.33
CA VAL A 293 10.37 13.13 4.16
C VAL A 293 11.59 13.99 4.47
N ILE A 294 11.63 14.64 5.63
CA ILE A 294 12.74 15.50 6.03
C ILE A 294 14.02 14.67 6.21
N THR A 295 13.94 13.51 6.86
CA THR A 295 15.09 12.63 7.09
C THR A 295 15.66 12.09 5.78
N VAL A 296 14.81 11.57 4.88
CA VAL A 296 15.25 11.09 3.56
C VAL A 296 15.86 12.24 2.77
N TRP A 297 15.16 13.37 2.63
CA TRP A 297 15.67 14.50 1.86
C TRP A 297 17.03 14.99 2.40
N PHE A 298 17.17 15.09 3.72
CA PHE A 298 18.44 15.50 4.34
C PHE A 298 19.56 14.50 4.04
N SER A 299 19.29 13.19 4.17
CA SER A 299 20.27 12.14 3.88
C SER A 299 20.66 12.12 2.40
N GLU A 300 19.67 12.14 1.50
CA GLU A 300 19.91 12.14 0.06
C GLU A 300 20.59 13.41 -0.44
N SER A 301 20.41 14.55 0.24
CA SER A 301 21.08 15.81 -0.11
C SER A 301 22.46 15.98 0.55
N SER A 302 22.85 15.03 1.41
CA SER A 302 24.11 15.10 2.15
C SER A 302 25.32 14.82 1.26
N TYR A 303 26.51 15.11 1.80
CA TYR A 303 27.77 14.78 1.16
C TYR A 303 27.98 13.26 1.12
N ASN A 304 28.30 12.73 -0.06
CA ASN A 304 28.68 11.34 -0.27
C ASN A 304 30.22 11.21 -0.23
N PRO A 305 30.79 10.61 0.82
CA PRO A 305 32.25 10.49 0.97
C PRO A 305 32.90 9.51 -0.01
N ILE A 306 32.13 8.65 -0.67
CA ILE A 306 32.65 7.68 -1.66
C ILE A 306 32.89 8.36 -3.01
N PHE A 307 31.96 9.21 -3.44
CA PHE A 307 32.01 9.90 -4.73
C PHE A 307 32.52 11.35 -4.63
N ASP A 308 32.89 11.81 -3.44
CA ASP A 308 33.33 13.18 -3.16
C ASP A 308 32.40 14.25 -3.77
N SER A 309 31.09 14.06 -3.60
CA SER A 309 30.07 14.93 -4.18
C SER A 309 28.87 15.12 -3.25
N TYR A 310 28.14 16.20 -3.45
CA TYR A 310 26.89 16.46 -2.73
C TYR A 310 25.70 15.90 -3.49
N GLY A 311 24.82 15.22 -2.77
CA GLY A 311 23.60 14.66 -3.32
C GLY A 311 23.80 13.24 -3.87
N PHE A 312 22.93 12.33 -3.45
CA PHE A 312 22.85 10.96 -3.97
C PHE A 312 21.98 10.96 -5.24
N TRP A 313 22.63 11.14 -6.39
CA TRP A 313 21.97 11.19 -7.70
C TRP A 313 21.75 9.83 -8.36
N GLU A 314 22.43 8.78 -7.89
CA GLU A 314 22.24 7.41 -8.39
C GLU A 314 20.78 6.97 -8.18
N GLY A 315 20.21 6.30 -9.18
CA GLY A 315 18.81 5.90 -9.19
C GLY A 315 17.78 7.03 -9.22
N LYS A 316 18.17 8.30 -9.40
CA LYS A 316 17.24 9.45 -9.45
C LYS A 316 17.01 9.96 -10.87
N GLU A 317 15.85 10.59 -11.05
CA GLU A 317 15.47 11.23 -12.30
C GLU A 317 15.66 12.75 -12.25
N VAL A 318 16.35 13.29 -13.26
CA VAL A 318 16.56 14.75 -13.41
C VAL A 318 15.25 15.52 -13.52
N ARG A 319 14.19 14.86 -14.00
CA ARG A 319 12.83 15.42 -14.09
C ARG A 319 12.25 15.79 -12.73
N PHE A 320 12.61 15.06 -11.67
CA PHE A 320 12.00 15.21 -10.35
C PHE A 320 12.93 15.88 -9.35
N GLY A 321 14.23 15.59 -9.44
CA GLY A 321 15.23 16.04 -8.47
C GLY A 321 15.17 15.27 -7.14
N ILE A 322 16.10 15.58 -6.24
CA ILE A 322 16.26 14.86 -4.97
C ILE A 322 15.03 15.00 -4.07
N LEU A 323 14.50 16.22 -3.89
CA LEU A 323 13.37 16.43 -2.96
C LEU A 323 12.12 15.66 -3.38
N ASN A 324 11.72 15.72 -4.66
CA ASN A 324 10.53 14.98 -5.11
C ASN A 324 10.74 13.47 -5.11
N SER A 325 11.97 13.00 -5.33
CA SER A 325 12.30 11.58 -5.18
C SER A 325 12.17 11.13 -3.72
N ALA A 326 12.64 11.95 -2.76
CA ALA A 326 12.48 11.70 -1.34
C ALA A 326 11.00 11.72 -0.88
N VAL A 327 10.21 12.69 -1.35
CA VAL A 327 8.77 12.74 -1.08
C VAL A 327 8.08 11.50 -1.63
N TRP A 328 8.45 11.07 -2.84
CA TRP A 328 7.88 9.88 -3.46
C TRP A 328 8.25 8.60 -2.72
N GLU A 329 9.52 8.39 -2.36
CA GLU A 329 9.96 7.23 -1.57
C GLU A 329 9.14 7.12 -0.29
N VAL A 330 9.02 8.21 0.46
CA VAL A 330 8.28 8.17 1.72
C VAL A 330 6.79 7.96 1.43
N ALA A 331 6.19 8.68 0.49
CA ALA A 331 4.77 8.53 0.17
C ALA A 331 4.42 7.11 -0.29
N THR A 332 5.25 6.50 -1.14
CA THR A 332 5.00 5.15 -1.67
C THR A 332 5.22 4.07 -0.62
N THR A 333 6.18 4.26 0.29
CA THR A 333 6.51 3.31 1.37
C THR A 333 5.61 3.44 2.60
N VAL A 334 5.02 4.62 2.88
CA VAL A 334 4.04 4.75 3.98
C VAL A 334 2.63 4.33 3.57
N ALA A 335 2.29 4.49 2.29
CA ALA A 335 0.93 4.30 1.79
C ALA A 335 0.69 2.90 1.22
N SER A 336 1.60 1.95 1.44
CA SER A 336 1.55 0.62 0.83
C SER A 336 1.32 0.69 -0.69
N ASN A 337 1.86 1.71 -1.36
CA ASN A 337 1.60 1.91 -2.79
C ASN A 337 2.57 1.09 -3.61
N GLY A 338 3.88 1.20 -3.37
CA GLY A 338 4.89 0.39 -4.05
C GLY A 338 5.38 0.88 -5.41
N SER A 339 4.80 1.94 -5.99
CA SER A 339 5.36 2.53 -7.20
C SER A 339 6.68 3.25 -6.90
N VAL A 340 7.68 3.05 -7.74
CA VAL A 340 9.03 3.57 -7.56
C VAL A 340 9.33 4.56 -8.69
N ASN A 341 9.61 5.83 -8.38
CA ASN A 341 10.06 6.83 -9.36
C ASN A 341 11.57 7.09 -9.32
N SER A 342 12.26 6.48 -8.34
CA SER A 342 13.69 6.52 -8.13
C SER A 342 14.12 5.25 -7.41
N MET A 343 15.15 4.57 -7.89
CA MET A 343 15.52 3.22 -7.43
C MET A 343 15.96 3.23 -5.97
N HIS A 344 15.21 2.55 -5.10
CA HIS A 344 15.44 2.56 -3.65
C HIS A 344 16.76 1.88 -3.24
N ASP A 345 17.27 0.92 -4.01
CA ASP A 345 18.60 0.31 -3.81
C ASP A 345 19.73 1.34 -3.87
N SER A 346 19.51 2.42 -4.63
CA SER A 346 20.50 3.48 -4.87
C SER A 346 20.38 4.65 -3.89
N PHE A 347 19.46 4.59 -2.93
CA PHE A 347 19.36 5.61 -1.89
C PHE A 347 20.55 5.50 -0.94
N SER A 348 20.86 6.60 -0.26
CA SER A 348 21.74 6.57 0.89
C SER A 348 21.22 5.54 1.92
N PRO A 349 22.11 4.96 2.75
CA PRO A 349 21.69 3.92 3.70
C PRO A 349 20.57 4.36 4.65
N ILE A 350 20.54 5.65 5.04
CA ILE A 350 19.48 6.21 5.88
C ILE A 350 18.19 6.47 5.08
N GLY A 351 18.29 6.84 3.80
CA GLY A 351 17.12 6.91 2.90
C GLY A 351 16.40 5.56 2.84
N GLY A 352 17.15 4.52 2.43
CA GLY A 352 16.63 3.15 2.36
C GLY A 352 16.16 2.60 3.71
N LEU A 353 16.80 2.98 4.83
CA LEU A 353 16.34 2.66 6.19
C LEU A 353 14.92 3.20 6.45
N ILE A 354 14.65 4.46 6.10
CA ILE A 354 13.33 5.06 6.30
C ILE A 354 12.30 4.35 5.42
N GLY A 355 12.63 4.07 4.15
CA GLY A 355 11.77 3.28 3.27
C GLY A 355 11.41 1.91 3.86
N MET A 356 12.39 1.16 4.38
CA MET A 356 12.14 -0.12 5.07
C MET A 356 11.31 0.04 6.33
N LEU A 357 11.64 1.03 7.16
CA LEU A 357 10.97 1.25 8.43
C LEU A 357 9.50 1.60 8.22
N ASN A 358 9.16 2.43 7.23
CA ASN A 358 7.78 2.77 6.90
C ASN A 358 6.92 1.51 6.64
N ILE A 359 7.46 0.57 5.87
CA ILE A 359 6.80 -0.72 5.58
C ILE A 359 6.72 -1.57 6.86
N GLN A 360 7.83 -1.68 7.59
CA GLN A 360 7.97 -2.49 8.80
C GLN A 360 7.15 -2.00 10.00
N LEU A 361 6.75 -0.73 10.04
CA LEU A 361 5.75 -0.23 10.99
C LEU A 361 4.35 -0.85 10.78
N GLY A 362 4.17 -1.65 9.72
CA GLY A 362 2.95 -2.38 9.40
C GLY A 362 2.02 -1.63 8.47
N GLU A 363 2.56 -0.70 7.66
CA GLU A 363 1.78 0.10 6.69
C GLU A 363 0.61 0.85 7.36
N VAL A 364 0.83 1.37 8.56
CA VAL A 364 -0.21 2.08 9.35
C VAL A 364 -0.15 3.60 9.21
N ILE A 365 0.88 4.13 8.56
CA ILE A 365 1.07 5.57 8.38
C ILE A 365 0.40 5.99 7.07
N PHE A 366 -0.87 6.39 7.10
CA PHE A 366 -1.77 6.41 5.93
C PHE A 366 -2.08 5.00 5.40
N GLY A 367 -1.04 4.24 5.01
CA GLY A 367 -1.12 2.89 4.47
C GLY A 367 -1.95 2.78 3.20
N GLY A 368 -2.22 1.54 2.80
CA GLY A 368 -3.02 1.25 1.61
C GLY A 368 -4.49 1.66 1.79
N VAL A 369 -5.19 1.86 0.67
CA VAL A 369 -6.62 2.22 0.65
C VAL A 369 -7.44 1.26 1.51
N GLY A 370 -8.01 1.78 2.59
CA GLY A 370 -8.70 0.99 3.63
C GLY A 370 -7.75 0.23 4.58
N ALA A 371 -6.70 -0.39 4.03
CA ALA A 371 -5.75 -1.21 4.76
C ALA A 371 -4.99 -0.50 5.86
N GLY A 372 -4.42 0.67 5.57
CA GLY A 372 -3.70 1.44 6.57
C GLY A 372 -4.58 1.85 7.75
N MET A 373 -5.85 2.20 7.47
CA MET A 373 -6.78 2.60 8.52
C MET A 373 -7.23 1.41 9.37
N TYR A 374 -7.55 0.24 8.79
CA TYR A 374 -7.87 -0.91 9.65
C TYR A 374 -6.64 -1.41 10.42
N GLY A 375 -5.43 -1.31 9.85
CA GLY A 375 -4.18 -1.62 10.55
C GLY A 375 -3.94 -0.67 11.71
N MET A 376 -4.15 0.64 11.48
CA MET A 376 -4.11 1.66 12.52
C MET A 376 -5.12 1.38 13.64
N VAL A 377 -6.31 0.86 13.34
CA VAL A 377 -7.26 0.45 14.39
C VAL A 377 -6.70 -0.66 15.27
N LEU A 378 -5.94 -1.63 14.73
CA LEU A 378 -5.29 -2.65 15.56
C LEU A 378 -4.31 -2.01 16.56
N PHE A 379 -3.52 -1.02 16.12
CA PHE A 379 -2.64 -0.24 17.00
C PHE A 379 -3.43 0.59 18.00
N ILE A 380 -4.55 1.21 17.61
CA ILE A 380 -5.44 1.93 18.53
C ILE A 380 -5.97 1.00 19.63
N LEU A 381 -6.43 -0.20 19.28
CA LEU A 381 -6.90 -1.18 20.26
C LEU A 381 -5.78 -1.61 21.21
N LEU A 382 -4.56 -1.79 20.70
CA LEU A 382 -3.38 -2.08 21.52
C LEU A 382 -3.01 -0.90 22.43
N THR A 383 -3.03 0.34 21.93
CA THR A 383 -2.78 1.55 22.72
C THR A 383 -3.81 1.70 23.84
N VAL A 384 -5.10 1.53 23.53
CA VAL A 384 -6.17 1.56 24.53
C VAL A 384 -5.97 0.46 25.57
N PHE A 385 -5.58 -0.74 25.14
CA PHE A 385 -5.28 -1.85 26.05
C PHE A 385 -4.14 -1.54 27.01
N LEU A 386 -3.00 -1.09 26.49
CA LEU A 386 -1.83 -0.72 27.29
C LEU A 386 -2.17 0.43 28.25
N SER A 387 -2.88 1.46 27.78
CA SER A 387 -3.31 2.57 28.62
C SER A 387 -4.24 2.13 29.74
N GLY A 388 -5.18 1.22 29.48
CA GLY A 388 -6.08 0.66 30.48
C GLY A 388 -5.31 -0.08 31.58
N ILE A 389 -4.35 -0.93 31.21
CA ILE A 389 -3.53 -1.67 32.17
C ILE A 389 -2.67 -0.73 33.01
N MET A 390 -2.04 0.28 32.41
CA MET A 390 -1.21 1.25 33.13
C MET A 390 -1.98 2.02 34.20
N VAL A 391 -3.28 2.28 33.97
CA VAL A 391 -4.16 2.99 34.92
C VAL A 391 -4.95 2.01 35.81
N GLY A 392 -4.79 0.68 35.63
CA GLY A 392 -5.49 -0.35 36.40
C GLY A 392 -6.99 -0.45 36.08
N ARG A 393 -7.40 -0.12 34.86
CA ARG A 393 -8.80 -0.12 34.39
C ARG A 393 -9.00 -1.07 33.21
N SER A 394 -10.25 -1.51 33.02
CA SER A 394 -10.61 -2.29 31.84
C SER A 394 -10.46 -1.43 30.57
N PRO A 395 -9.76 -1.92 29.53
CA PRO A 395 -9.62 -1.22 28.27
C PRO A 395 -10.98 -0.96 27.60
N GLU A 396 -11.19 0.27 27.12
CA GLU A 396 -12.44 0.70 26.52
C GLU A 396 -12.18 1.59 25.30
N TYR A 397 -12.84 1.28 24.18
CA TYR A 397 -12.77 2.07 22.96
C TYR A 397 -14.17 2.34 22.43
N LEU A 398 -14.50 3.61 22.18
CA LEU A 398 -15.82 4.06 21.69
C LEU A 398 -17.01 3.61 22.55
N GLY A 399 -16.82 3.51 23.87
CA GLY A 399 -17.85 3.03 24.79
C GLY A 399 -17.93 1.51 24.89
N LYS A 400 -17.06 0.76 24.20
CA LYS A 400 -17.06 -0.71 24.20
C LYS A 400 -15.85 -1.24 24.93
N LYS A 401 -16.09 -2.19 25.85
CA LYS A 401 -15.00 -2.94 26.48
C LYS A 401 -14.25 -3.77 25.45
N ILE A 402 -12.93 -3.70 25.51
CA ILE A 402 -12.04 -4.48 24.67
C ILE A 402 -11.58 -5.69 25.48
N ASP A 403 -12.01 -6.87 25.04
CA ASP A 403 -11.80 -8.12 25.76
C ASP A 403 -10.66 -8.92 25.10
N LYS A 404 -10.42 -10.10 25.67
CA LYS A 404 -9.38 -11.04 25.24
C LYS A 404 -9.42 -11.36 23.74
N VAL A 405 -10.60 -11.43 23.12
CA VAL A 405 -10.73 -11.78 21.69
C VAL A 405 -10.18 -10.67 20.83
N GLU A 406 -10.59 -9.42 21.07
CA GLU A 406 -10.13 -8.28 20.26
C GLU A 406 -8.62 -8.07 20.39
N ILE A 407 -8.07 -8.23 21.60
CA ILE A 407 -6.63 -8.09 21.83
C ILE A 407 -5.83 -9.20 21.15
N ARG A 408 -6.28 -10.45 21.26
CA ARG A 408 -5.61 -11.57 20.57
C ARG A 408 -5.59 -11.40 19.07
N MET A 409 -6.71 -10.96 18.48
CA MET A 409 -6.82 -10.71 17.05
C MET A 409 -5.98 -9.49 16.63
N SER A 410 -5.94 -8.43 17.44
CA SER A 410 -5.09 -7.25 17.16
C SER A 410 -3.61 -7.62 17.15
N ILE A 411 -3.16 -8.37 18.16
CA ILE A 411 -1.78 -8.86 18.24
C ILE A 411 -1.46 -9.80 17.08
N LEU A 412 -2.37 -10.71 16.73
CA LEU A 412 -2.17 -11.62 15.60
C LEU A 412 -2.01 -10.86 14.27
N GLY A 413 -2.87 -9.88 14.00
CA GLY A 413 -2.78 -9.05 12.80
C GLY A 413 -1.50 -8.20 12.74
N ILE A 414 -1.00 -7.72 13.89
CA ILE A 414 0.26 -6.94 13.93
C ILE A 414 1.49 -7.85 13.78
N LEU A 415 1.53 -8.99 14.47
CA LEU A 415 2.73 -9.83 14.54
C LEU A 415 2.91 -10.77 13.35
N LEU A 416 1.83 -11.17 12.68
CA LEU A 416 1.91 -12.19 11.64
C LEU A 416 2.75 -11.71 10.43
N PRO A 417 2.54 -10.50 9.86
CA PRO A 417 3.42 -9.98 8.82
C PRO A 417 4.87 -9.87 9.30
N SER A 418 5.10 -9.30 10.49
CA SER A 418 6.45 -9.13 11.05
C SER A 418 7.20 -10.46 11.24
N THR A 419 6.48 -11.51 11.65
CA THR A 419 7.02 -12.86 11.78
C THR A 419 7.46 -13.40 10.42
N VAL A 420 6.63 -13.23 9.38
CA VAL A 420 6.95 -13.66 8.02
C VAL A 420 8.16 -12.93 7.46
N ILE A 421 8.25 -11.62 7.67
CA ILE A 421 9.39 -10.80 7.24
C ILE A 421 10.69 -11.36 7.80
N LEU A 422 10.77 -11.51 9.12
CA LEU A 422 11.99 -11.97 9.79
C LEU A 422 12.31 -13.43 9.46
N LEU A 423 11.31 -14.32 9.41
CA LEU A 423 11.50 -15.73 9.14
C LEU A 423 12.02 -15.97 7.72
N PHE A 424 11.37 -15.40 6.70
CA PHE A 424 11.81 -15.61 5.32
C PHE A 424 13.10 -14.87 5.00
N THR A 425 13.38 -13.73 5.64
CA THR A 425 14.71 -13.10 5.56
C THR A 425 15.78 -14.03 6.12
N ALA A 426 15.59 -14.57 7.32
CA ALA A 426 16.54 -15.47 7.97
C ALA A 426 16.78 -16.76 7.14
N ILE A 427 15.72 -17.35 6.59
CA ILE A 427 15.83 -18.53 5.72
C ILE A 427 16.60 -18.17 4.44
N SER A 428 16.28 -17.05 3.79
CA SER A 428 16.91 -16.66 2.51
C SER A 428 18.38 -16.32 2.66
N VAL A 429 18.78 -15.66 3.74
CA VAL A 429 20.20 -15.38 4.02
C VAL A 429 20.99 -16.67 4.33
N SER A 430 20.30 -17.73 4.77
CA SER A 430 20.92 -19.02 5.09
C SER A 430 21.00 -20.00 3.90
N LEU A 431 20.37 -19.67 2.77
CA LEU A 431 20.33 -20.52 1.58
C LEU A 431 21.26 -20.00 0.48
N PRO A 432 22.22 -20.81 0.00
CA PRO A 432 23.13 -20.41 -1.09
C PRO A 432 22.39 -19.95 -2.35
N ASP A 433 21.36 -20.67 -2.77
CA ASP A 433 20.58 -20.36 -3.98
C ASP A 433 19.82 -19.03 -3.87
N ALA A 434 19.38 -18.65 -2.66
CA ALA A 434 18.73 -17.38 -2.43
C ALA A 434 19.77 -16.24 -2.40
N SER A 435 20.86 -16.41 -1.66
CA SER A 435 21.94 -15.42 -1.57
C SER A 435 22.69 -15.19 -2.89
N SER A 436 22.68 -16.14 -3.83
CA SER A 436 23.22 -15.94 -5.18
C SER A 436 22.43 -14.95 -6.03
N SER A 437 21.24 -14.55 -5.59
CA SER A 437 20.38 -13.58 -6.28
C SER A 437 20.72 -12.11 -5.97
N LEU A 438 21.61 -11.86 -5.02
CA LEU A 438 22.05 -10.52 -4.60
C LEU A 438 22.88 -9.84 -5.71
N SER A 439 22.60 -8.57 -5.99
CA SER A 439 23.50 -7.72 -6.76
C SER A 439 24.53 -7.03 -5.88
N ASN A 440 24.14 -6.65 -4.65
CA ASN A 440 25.00 -5.93 -3.72
C ASN A 440 25.56 -6.85 -2.63
N ARG A 441 26.74 -6.49 -2.11
CA ARG A 441 27.43 -7.25 -1.05
C ARG A 441 27.38 -6.50 0.28
N GLY A 442 27.93 -7.13 1.32
CA GLY A 442 27.99 -6.55 2.65
C GLY A 442 26.61 -6.33 3.29
N PRO A 443 26.48 -5.33 4.18
CA PRO A 443 25.22 -5.02 4.85
C PRO A 443 24.08 -4.65 3.90
N HIS A 444 24.39 -4.05 2.74
CA HIS A 444 23.38 -3.67 1.75
C HIS A 444 22.69 -4.90 1.16
N GLY A 445 23.42 -6.00 0.91
CA GLY A 445 22.82 -7.24 0.43
C GLY A 445 21.82 -7.85 1.45
N LEU A 446 22.06 -7.68 2.75
CA LEU A 446 21.05 -8.04 3.76
C LEU A 446 19.82 -7.12 3.65
N SER A 447 20.03 -5.82 3.45
CA SER A 447 18.95 -4.85 3.23
C SER A 447 18.11 -5.22 2.00
N GLU A 448 18.71 -5.66 0.89
CA GLU A 448 17.98 -6.11 -0.31
C GLU A 448 16.97 -7.24 -0.01
N ILE A 449 17.42 -8.29 0.68
CA ILE A 449 16.56 -9.44 1.06
C ILE A 449 15.51 -9.00 2.07
N LEU A 450 15.92 -8.24 3.10
CA LEU A 450 15.02 -7.75 4.13
C LEU A 450 13.94 -6.85 3.55
N TYR A 451 14.30 -5.95 2.62
CA TYR A 451 13.38 -5.07 1.93
C TYR A 451 12.37 -5.86 1.10
N ALA A 452 12.83 -6.86 0.34
CA ALA A 452 11.96 -7.70 -0.49
C ALA A 452 10.87 -8.38 0.35
N PHE A 453 11.22 -9.00 1.48
CA PHE A 453 10.23 -9.63 2.35
C PHE A 453 9.41 -8.62 3.16
N SER A 454 9.99 -7.48 3.55
CA SER A 454 9.25 -6.39 4.19
C SER A 454 8.15 -5.89 3.26
N SER A 455 8.49 -5.58 2.02
CA SER A 455 7.55 -5.13 1.00
C SER A 455 6.50 -6.20 0.65
N GLY A 456 6.92 -7.44 0.45
CA GLY A 456 6.01 -8.56 0.16
C GLY A 456 4.98 -8.78 1.28
N ALA A 457 5.44 -8.96 2.52
CA ALA A 457 4.54 -9.22 3.65
C ALA A 457 3.79 -7.96 4.14
N GLY A 458 4.34 -6.77 3.92
CA GLY A 458 3.65 -5.49 4.15
C GLY A 458 2.61 -5.17 3.08
N ASN A 459 2.60 -5.92 1.97
CA ASN A 459 1.83 -5.63 0.77
C ASN A 459 2.15 -4.25 0.14
N ASN A 460 3.39 -3.77 0.31
CA ASN A 460 3.79 -2.48 -0.25
C ASN A 460 3.96 -2.53 -1.77
N GLY A 461 4.82 -3.42 -2.27
CA GLY A 461 5.10 -3.56 -3.70
C GLY A 461 6.41 -2.96 -4.16
N SER A 462 6.96 -1.99 -3.43
CA SER A 462 8.26 -1.42 -3.75
C SER A 462 9.35 -2.48 -3.65
N ALA A 463 10.41 -2.30 -4.42
CA ALA A 463 11.60 -3.13 -4.32
C ALA A 463 12.83 -2.21 -4.35
N PHE A 464 13.90 -2.68 -3.73
CA PHE A 464 15.23 -2.17 -4.06
C PHE A 464 15.53 -2.41 -5.55
N ALA A 465 15.15 -3.58 -6.07
CA ALA A 465 15.26 -3.98 -7.47
C ALA A 465 16.69 -4.34 -7.95
N GLY A 466 17.68 -4.37 -7.04
CA GLY A 466 18.95 -5.05 -7.26
C GLY A 466 18.85 -6.58 -7.15
N LEU A 467 18.11 -7.07 -6.14
CA LEU A 467 17.86 -8.50 -5.93
C LEU A 467 17.10 -9.16 -7.09
N ASN A 468 17.70 -10.17 -7.72
CA ASN A 468 17.02 -10.96 -8.74
C ASN A 468 16.00 -11.93 -8.13
N VAL A 469 14.75 -11.51 -8.14
CA VAL A 469 13.63 -12.29 -7.56
C VAL A 469 12.89 -13.16 -8.57
N ASN A 470 13.28 -13.17 -9.84
CA ASN A 470 12.65 -14.03 -10.84
C ASN A 470 13.21 -15.45 -10.81
N THR A 471 13.11 -16.09 -9.64
CA THR A 471 13.51 -17.47 -9.41
C THR A 471 12.34 -18.25 -8.80
N PRO A 472 12.25 -19.58 -8.98
CA PRO A 472 11.19 -20.37 -8.36
C PRO A 472 11.10 -20.16 -6.83
N TYR A 473 12.25 -19.99 -6.16
CA TYR A 473 12.33 -19.74 -4.73
C TYR A 473 11.68 -18.41 -4.34
N TYR A 474 12.14 -17.29 -4.91
CA TYR A 474 11.62 -15.97 -4.55
C TYR A 474 10.18 -15.78 -5.02
N ASN A 475 9.84 -16.21 -6.23
CA ASN A 475 8.46 -16.16 -6.72
C ASN A 475 7.49 -16.90 -5.77
N SER A 476 7.86 -18.08 -5.29
CA SER A 476 7.03 -18.86 -4.35
C SER A 476 6.95 -18.23 -2.97
N THR A 477 8.10 -17.92 -2.37
CA THR A 477 8.17 -17.44 -0.97
C THR A 477 7.61 -16.04 -0.82
N LEU A 478 7.88 -15.11 -1.75
CA LEU A 478 7.25 -13.79 -1.76
C LEU A 478 5.74 -13.88 -2.03
N GLY A 479 5.31 -14.80 -2.90
CA GLY A 479 3.88 -15.09 -3.10
C GLY A 479 3.20 -15.49 -1.79
N ILE A 480 3.79 -16.43 -1.05
CA ILE A 480 3.26 -16.84 0.26
C ILE A 480 3.30 -15.67 1.26
N ALA A 481 4.38 -14.88 1.27
CA ALA A 481 4.51 -13.73 2.16
C ALA A 481 3.39 -12.71 1.92
N MET A 482 3.08 -12.39 0.66
CA MET A 482 2.01 -11.47 0.27
C MET A 482 0.62 -11.97 0.71
N LEU A 483 0.33 -13.27 0.54
CA LEU A 483 -0.94 -13.87 0.97
C LEU A 483 -1.12 -13.78 2.48
N ILE A 484 -0.07 -14.10 3.24
CA ILE A 484 -0.11 -14.05 4.71
C ILE A 484 -0.21 -12.59 5.17
N GLY A 485 0.55 -11.68 4.57
CA GLY A 485 0.50 -10.24 4.84
C GLY A 485 -0.90 -9.67 4.68
N ARG A 486 -1.60 -10.04 3.60
CA ARG A 486 -2.93 -9.50 3.30
C ARG A 486 -4.02 -10.16 4.11
N PHE A 487 -4.23 -11.46 3.90
CA PHE A 487 -5.38 -12.17 4.46
C PHE A 487 -5.17 -12.54 5.92
N GLY A 488 -3.93 -12.71 6.35
CA GLY A 488 -3.58 -12.90 7.75
C GLY A 488 -3.85 -11.68 8.63
N VAL A 489 -3.99 -10.48 8.04
CA VAL A 489 -4.42 -9.26 8.74
C VAL A 489 -5.93 -9.01 8.59
N ILE A 490 -6.49 -9.21 7.39
CA ILE A 490 -7.93 -9.05 7.14
C ILE A 490 -8.77 -9.96 8.04
N LEU A 491 -8.37 -11.21 8.23
CA LEU A 491 -9.15 -12.18 9.02
C LEU A 491 -9.29 -11.77 10.49
N PRO A 492 -8.20 -11.42 11.22
CA PRO A 492 -8.32 -10.84 12.55
C PRO A 492 -9.16 -9.56 12.60
N VAL A 493 -9.03 -8.68 11.61
CA VAL A 493 -9.81 -7.43 11.53
C VAL A 493 -11.31 -7.71 11.45
N LEU A 494 -11.74 -8.63 10.58
CA LEU A 494 -13.16 -8.99 10.45
C LEU A 494 -13.68 -9.74 11.68
N ALA A 495 -12.83 -10.53 12.35
CA ALA A 495 -13.18 -11.14 13.63
C ALA A 495 -13.41 -10.08 14.73
N ILE A 496 -12.58 -9.02 14.78
CA ILE A 496 -12.77 -7.86 15.67
C ILE A 496 -14.07 -7.13 15.33
N ALA A 497 -14.34 -6.90 14.04
CA ALA A 497 -15.58 -6.27 13.59
C ALA A 497 -16.81 -7.04 14.08
N GLY A 498 -16.82 -8.37 13.93
CA GLY A 498 -17.91 -9.23 14.41
C GLY A 498 -18.04 -9.27 15.93
N SER A 499 -16.92 -9.41 16.65
CA SER A 499 -16.90 -9.45 18.12
C SER A 499 -17.37 -8.14 18.74
N THR A 500 -16.98 -7.00 18.16
CA THR A 500 -17.41 -5.69 18.64
C THR A 500 -18.84 -5.35 18.26
N ALA A 501 -19.36 -5.88 17.14
CA ALA A 501 -20.71 -5.60 16.66
C ALA A 501 -21.81 -6.05 17.64
N VAL A 502 -21.59 -7.16 18.34
CA VAL A 502 -22.54 -7.74 19.31
C VAL A 502 -22.46 -7.11 20.71
N LYS A 503 -21.47 -6.23 20.97
CA LYS A 503 -21.31 -5.57 22.27
C LYS A 503 -22.25 -4.38 22.43
N LYS A 504 -22.73 -4.20 23.66
CA LYS A 504 -23.43 -2.97 24.08
C LYS A 504 -22.42 -1.83 24.22
N ARG A 505 -22.78 -0.67 23.70
CA ARG A 505 -22.05 0.58 23.96
C ARG A 505 -22.45 1.10 25.35
N SER A 506 -21.47 1.42 26.18
CA SER A 506 -21.69 2.15 27.42
C SER A 506 -22.15 3.57 27.09
N GLU A 507 -23.29 3.97 27.64
CA GLU A 507 -23.81 5.34 27.51
C GLU A 507 -23.15 6.31 28.49
N VAL A 508 -22.53 5.79 29.55
CA VAL A 508 -21.82 6.57 30.55
C VAL A 508 -20.33 6.55 30.23
N VAL A 509 -19.77 7.72 29.97
CA VAL A 509 -18.33 7.96 29.96
C VAL A 509 -17.86 7.78 31.41
N SER A 510 -17.23 6.65 31.71
CA SER A 510 -16.72 6.43 33.08
C SER A 510 -15.68 7.50 33.41
N GLU A 511 -15.61 7.96 34.67
CA GLU A 511 -14.60 8.94 35.12
C GLU A 511 -13.15 8.48 34.84
N GLY A 512 -12.94 7.18 34.57
CA GLY A 512 -11.66 6.59 34.19
C GLY A 512 -11.49 6.24 32.70
N SER A 513 -12.43 6.62 31.81
CA SER A 513 -12.29 6.34 30.38
C SER A 513 -11.25 7.28 29.75
N PHE A 514 -10.28 6.71 29.05
CA PHE A 514 -9.21 7.48 28.43
C PHE A 514 -9.70 8.21 27.17
N SER A 515 -9.51 9.54 27.11
CA SER A 515 -9.95 10.34 25.96
C SER A 515 -9.09 10.06 24.73
N THR A 516 -9.73 9.67 23.62
CA THR A 516 -9.08 9.43 22.33
C THR A 516 -8.98 10.70 21.46
N GLU A 517 -9.40 11.86 21.98
CA GLU A 517 -9.49 13.14 21.26
C GLU A 517 -8.34 14.12 21.59
N GLY A 518 -7.50 13.80 22.58
CA GLY A 518 -6.49 14.72 23.11
C GLY A 518 -5.06 14.42 22.68
N GLY A 519 -4.16 15.37 22.97
CA GLY A 519 -2.72 15.23 22.72
C GLY A 519 -2.06 14.08 23.47
N ILE A 520 -2.62 13.62 24.60
CA ILE A 520 -2.10 12.45 25.32
C ILE A 520 -2.29 11.18 24.48
N PHE A 521 -3.46 11.01 23.84
CA PHE A 521 -3.69 9.86 22.96
C PHE A 521 -2.78 9.91 21.73
N TYR A 522 -2.55 11.11 21.17
CA TYR A 522 -1.57 11.32 20.10
C TYR A 522 -0.19 10.77 20.49
N VAL A 523 0.33 11.16 21.66
CA VAL A 523 1.67 10.74 22.13
C VAL A 523 1.71 9.24 22.41
N LEU A 524 0.66 8.68 23.01
CA LEU A 524 0.60 7.25 23.31
C LEU A 524 0.52 6.41 22.03
N LEU A 525 -0.33 6.79 21.07
CA LEU A 525 -0.46 6.08 19.81
C LEU A 525 0.86 6.13 19.02
N LEU A 526 1.48 7.30 18.90
CA LEU A 526 2.79 7.46 18.27
C LEU A 526 3.85 6.59 18.95
N SER A 527 3.91 6.63 20.28
CA SER A 527 4.86 5.82 21.06
C SER A 527 4.66 4.33 20.84
N VAL A 528 3.41 3.83 20.85
CA VAL A 528 3.12 2.40 20.64
C VAL A 528 3.50 1.96 19.24
N ILE A 529 3.22 2.77 18.21
CA ILE A 529 3.62 2.47 16.82
C ILE A 529 5.16 2.34 16.73
N VAL A 530 5.90 3.30 17.27
CA VAL A 530 7.37 3.29 17.22
C VAL A 530 7.94 2.13 18.06
N ILE A 531 7.44 1.91 19.27
CA ILE A 531 7.95 0.85 20.16
C ILE A 531 7.67 -0.52 19.57
N VAL A 532 6.44 -0.80 19.13
CA VAL A 532 6.07 -2.13 18.63
C VAL A 532 6.64 -2.35 17.24
N GLY A 533 6.53 -1.37 16.35
CA GLY A 533 7.05 -1.47 14.99
C GLY A 533 8.58 -1.45 14.96
N ALA A 534 9.21 -0.33 15.34
CA ALA A 534 10.64 -0.15 15.14
C ALA A 534 11.50 -1.10 15.98
N LEU A 535 11.13 -1.40 17.24
CA LEU A 535 11.96 -2.30 18.07
C LEU A 535 11.92 -3.76 17.61
N THR A 536 10.85 -4.18 16.92
CA THR A 536 10.76 -5.54 16.35
C THR A 536 11.85 -5.79 15.31
N PHE A 537 12.17 -4.77 14.51
CA PHE A 537 13.14 -4.87 13.41
C PHE A 537 14.50 -4.25 13.74
N PHE A 538 14.62 -3.56 14.88
CA PHE A 538 15.84 -2.86 15.29
C PHE A 538 17.12 -3.71 15.17
N PRO A 539 17.16 -4.99 15.59
CA PRO A 539 18.35 -5.83 15.40
C PRO A 539 18.74 -6.01 13.94
N ALA A 540 17.79 -6.29 13.05
CA ALA A 540 18.02 -6.47 11.63
C ALA A 540 18.45 -5.16 10.94
N LEU A 541 17.79 -4.04 11.29
CA LEU A 541 18.12 -2.72 10.78
C LEU A 541 19.52 -2.25 11.23
N THR A 542 19.96 -2.67 12.42
CA THR A 542 21.29 -2.36 12.95
C THR A 542 22.39 -2.98 12.10
N ILE A 543 22.23 -4.23 11.67
CA ILE A 543 23.24 -4.96 10.88
C ILE A 543 23.10 -4.78 9.36
N GLY A 544 22.01 -4.17 8.89
CA GLY A 544 21.80 -3.78 7.49
C GLY A 544 22.16 -2.31 7.26
N PRO A 545 21.18 -1.41 7.07
CA PRO A 545 21.41 -0.03 6.64
C PRO A 545 22.15 0.83 7.66
N ILE A 546 22.01 0.58 8.97
CA ILE A 546 22.71 1.38 9.99
C ILE A 546 24.21 1.07 9.95
N LEU A 547 24.58 -0.22 9.87
CA LEU A 547 25.98 -0.63 9.71
C LEU A 547 26.55 -0.11 8.39
N GLU A 548 25.78 -0.20 7.30
CA GLU A 548 26.15 0.35 6.00
C GLU A 548 26.46 1.85 6.08
N HIS A 549 25.61 2.64 6.74
CA HIS A 549 25.82 4.08 6.94
C HIS A 549 27.18 4.38 7.56
N PHE A 550 27.52 3.71 8.67
CA PHE A 550 28.79 3.94 9.35
C PHE A 550 30.01 3.48 8.55
N LEU A 551 29.88 2.41 7.76
CA LEU A 551 30.96 1.95 6.90
C LEU A 551 31.19 2.89 5.69
N MET A 552 30.10 3.41 5.11
CA MET A 552 30.15 4.42 4.06
C MET A 552 30.87 5.69 4.54
N LEU A 553 30.57 6.18 5.76
CA LEU A 553 31.26 7.33 6.35
C LEU A 553 32.76 7.09 6.59
N GLN A 554 33.20 5.83 6.67
CA GLN A 554 34.61 5.44 6.75
C GLN A 554 35.25 5.22 5.37
N GLY A 555 34.54 5.48 4.27
CA GLY A 555 35.05 5.29 2.91
C GLY A 555 35.07 3.83 2.45
N ARG A 556 34.32 2.92 3.09
CA ARG A 556 34.30 1.49 2.73
C ARG A 556 33.16 1.17 1.77
N THR A 557 33.47 0.39 0.73
CA THR A 557 32.52 -0.17 -0.26
C THR A 557 32.60 -1.71 -0.25
N PHE A 558 31.61 -2.39 -0.85
CA PHE A 558 31.46 -3.86 -0.80
C PHE A 558 31.23 -4.48 -2.17
#